data_AF-A0A971VWB9-F1
#
_entry.id   AF-A0A971VWB9-F1
#
_cell.length_a   1.000
_cell.length_b   1.000
_cell.length_c   1.000
_cell.angle_alpha   90.00
_cell.angle_beta   90.00
_cell.angle_gamma   90.00
#
_symmetry.space_group_name_H-M   'P 1'
#
loop_
_entity.id
_entity.type
_entity.pdbx_description
1 polymer ?
#
loop_
_entity_poly.entity_id
_entity_poly.type
_entity_poly.pdbx_seq_one_letter_code
_entity_poly.pdbx_strand_id
1 'polypeptide(L)'
;MAVIQIQDYFFAYNGNITPVFEGLNFHMDSSWRLGLVGRNGRGKTTLLRLLAGQLKGHGQIISSLPFDLFPYEVDLDRPAGEALIDALAPYTQWETQMRDLLSQSTPEAIRQYGEIEHQY
;
A
#
# COMPACT_ATOMS: atom_id res chain seq x y z
N MET A 1 -2.93 16.72 -11.11
CA MET A 1 -2.85 15.29 -11.50
C MET A 1 -1.44 14.82 -11.22
N ALA A 2 -1.28 13.62 -10.66
CA ALA A 2 0.03 13.05 -10.40
C ALA A 2 0.43 12.07 -11.51
N VAL A 3 1.72 12.00 -11.78
CA VAL A 3 2.31 11.09 -12.75
C VAL A 3 2.92 9.91 -12.01
N ILE A 4 2.69 8.71 -12.53
CA ILE A 4 3.39 7.49 -12.11
C ILE A 4 4.34 7.11 -13.24
N GLN A 5 5.63 7.01 -12.94
CA GLN A 5 6.66 6.68 -13.91
C GLN A 5 7.55 5.55 -13.41
N ILE A 6 7.87 4.62 -14.31
CA ILE A 6 8.87 3.57 -14.12
C ILE A 6 9.94 3.79 -15.19
N GLN A 7 11.21 3.82 -14.77
CA GLN A 7 12.35 4.05 -15.64
C GLN A 7 13.36 2.92 -15.49
N ASP A 8 13.73 2.33 -16.64
CA ASP A 8 14.76 1.31 -16.80
C ASP A 8 14.73 0.22 -15.71
N TYR A 9 13.53 -0.31 -15.44
CA TYR A 9 13.34 -1.18 -14.29
C TYR A 9 13.67 -2.63 -14.63
N PHE A 10 14.58 -3.20 -13.86
CA PHE A 10 14.99 -4.59 -13.92
C PHE A 10 14.50 -5.33 -12.68
N PHE A 11 13.90 -6.51 -12.90
CA PHE A 11 13.52 -7.39 -11.80
C PHE A 11 13.60 -8.86 -12.20
N ALA A 12 14.26 -9.66 -11.37
CA ALA A 12 14.29 -11.11 -11.42
C ALA A 12 13.98 -11.67 -10.03
N TYR A 13 13.28 -12.80 -9.97
CA TYR A 13 13.18 -13.55 -8.72
C TYR A 13 14.50 -14.27 -8.43
N ASN A 14 14.88 -14.35 -7.16
CA ASN A 14 16.09 -15.06 -6.73
C ASN A 14 16.11 -16.50 -7.27
N GLY A 15 17.23 -16.89 -7.85
CA GLY A 15 17.42 -18.23 -8.42
C GLY A 15 16.77 -18.46 -9.80
N ASN A 16 16.12 -17.45 -10.38
CA ASN A 16 15.57 -17.54 -11.72
C ASN A 16 16.55 -16.98 -12.76
N ILE A 17 16.77 -17.73 -13.84
CA ILE A 17 17.72 -17.34 -14.90
C ILE A 17 17.13 -16.24 -15.78
N THR A 18 15.80 -16.26 -15.96
CA THR A 18 15.11 -15.28 -16.80
C THR A 18 14.46 -14.20 -15.93
N PRO A 19 14.84 -12.93 -16.11
CA PRO A 19 14.18 -11.84 -15.42
C PRO A 19 12.73 -11.69 -15.88
N VAL A 20 11.91 -11.14 -14.99
CA VAL A 20 10.52 -10.77 -15.29
C VAL A 20 10.48 -9.51 -16.14
N PHE A 21 11.36 -8.55 -15.84
CA PHE A 21 11.50 -7.28 -16.53
C PHE A 21 12.98 -6.97 -16.80
N GLU A 22 13.28 -6.58 -18.04
CA GLU A 22 14.56 -6.00 -18.45
C GLU A 22 14.26 -4.66 -19.13
N GLY A 23 14.61 -3.55 -18.48
CA GLY A 23 14.39 -2.21 -19.03
C GLY A 23 12.90 -1.82 -19.14
N LEU A 24 12.08 -2.18 -18.15
CA LEU A 24 10.68 -1.75 -18.12
C LEU A 24 10.60 -0.23 -17.98
N ASN A 25 9.99 0.41 -18.98
CA ASN A 25 9.71 1.83 -19.00
C ASN A 25 8.21 2.03 -19.15
N PHE A 26 7.63 2.82 -18.25
CA PHE A 26 6.19 2.99 -18.18
C PHE A 26 5.83 4.37 -17.63
N HIS A 27 4.78 4.98 -18.15
CA HIS A 27 4.32 6.30 -17.75
C HIS A 27 2.79 6.32 -17.79
N MET A 28 2.16 6.75 -16.70
CA MET A 28 0.72 6.96 -16.65
C MET A 28 0.34 8.18 -15.83
N ASP A 29 -0.80 8.76 -16.19
CA ASP A 29 -1.48 9.74 -15.37
C ASP A 29 -2.40 9.04 -14.37
N SER A 30 -2.35 9.45 -13.10
CA SER A 30 -3.18 8.92 -12.01
C SER A 30 -4.69 9.10 -12.20
N SER A 31 -5.11 9.97 -13.11
CA SER A 31 -6.53 10.14 -13.46
C SER A 31 -7.08 9.04 -14.38
N TRP A 32 -6.20 8.23 -14.97
CA TRP A 32 -6.58 7.20 -15.91
C TRP A 32 -7.04 5.92 -15.20
N ARG A 33 -7.95 5.20 -15.84
CA ARG A 33 -8.26 3.80 -15.51
C ARG A 33 -7.55 2.91 -16.51
N LEU A 34 -6.49 2.24 -16.07
CA LEU A 34 -5.67 1.37 -16.92
C LEU A 34 -5.91 -0.10 -16.59
N GLY A 35 -6.11 -0.92 -17.61
CA GLY A 35 -6.18 -2.38 -17.49
C GLY A 35 -4.86 -3.04 -17.89
N LEU A 36 -4.28 -3.86 -17.00
CA LEU A 36 -3.09 -4.64 -17.30
C LEU A 36 -3.47 -6.04 -17.81
N VAL A 37 -3.28 -6.27 -19.11
CA VAL A 37 -3.64 -7.55 -19.77
C VAL A 37 -2.39 -8.34 -20.18
N GLY A 38 -2.53 -9.66 -20.25
CA GLY A 38 -1.46 -10.55 -20.68
C GLY A 38 -1.64 -11.98 -20.17
N ARG A 39 -0.95 -12.95 -20.78
CA ARG A 39 -0.99 -14.36 -20.35
C ARG A 39 -0.47 -14.53 -18.91
N ASN A 40 -0.82 -15.66 -18.28
CA ASN A 40 -0.25 -16.02 -16.98
C ASN A 40 1.28 -16.14 -17.08
N GLY A 41 1.97 -15.75 -16.01
CA GLY A 41 3.44 -15.74 -15.97
C GLY A 41 4.13 -14.55 -16.64
N ARG A 42 3.40 -13.56 -17.18
CA ARG A 42 3.98 -12.37 -17.84
C ARG A 42 4.30 -11.20 -16.90
N GLY A 43 4.40 -11.44 -15.60
CA GLY A 43 4.82 -10.41 -14.65
C GLY A 43 3.73 -9.44 -14.18
N LYS A 44 2.45 -9.64 -14.51
CA LYS A 44 1.37 -8.72 -14.11
C LYS A 44 1.31 -8.48 -12.59
N THR A 45 1.19 -9.57 -11.82
CA THR A 45 1.20 -9.51 -10.35
C THR A 45 2.54 -8.99 -9.82
N THR A 46 3.65 -9.31 -10.48
CA THR A 46 4.97 -8.77 -10.14
C THR A 46 5.00 -7.25 -10.27
N LEU A 47 4.46 -6.69 -11.36
CA LEU A 47 4.38 -5.23 -11.56
C LEU A 47 3.56 -4.55 -10.46
N LEU A 48 2.40 -5.11 -10.12
CA LEU A 48 1.56 -4.57 -9.05
C LEU A 48 2.30 -4.58 -7.70
N ARG A 49 3.01 -5.66 -7.38
CA ARG A 49 3.82 -5.77 -6.15
C ARG A 49 5.04 -4.84 -6.13
N LEU A 50 5.65 -4.58 -7.28
CA LEU A 50 6.74 -3.60 -7.41
C LEU A 50 6.23 -2.17 -7.17
N LEU A 51 5.09 -1.80 -7.75
CA LEU A 51 4.43 -0.51 -7.51
C LEU A 51 4.03 -0.33 -6.05
N ALA A 52 3.48 -1.37 -5.43
CA ALA A 52 3.10 -1.39 -4.01
C ALA A 52 4.31 -1.48 -3.05
N GLY A 53 5.55 -1.51 -3.55
CA GLY A 53 6.77 -1.59 -2.73
C GLY A 53 6.99 -2.93 -2.02
N GLN A 54 6.17 -3.95 -2.27
CA GLN A 54 6.31 -5.30 -1.71
C GLN A 54 7.49 -6.08 -2.32
N LEU A 55 7.91 -5.70 -3.53
CA LEU A 55 9.09 -6.24 -4.19
C LEU A 55 10.04 -5.09 -4.52
N LYS A 56 11.34 -5.40 -4.61
CA LYS A 56 12.37 -4.43 -4.95
C LYS A 56 13.26 -4.97 -6.06
N GLY A 57 13.35 -4.21 -7.15
CA GLY A 57 14.30 -4.43 -8.24
C GLY A 57 15.31 -3.27 -8.35
N HIS A 58 15.89 -3.14 -9.54
CA HIS A 58 16.83 -2.08 -9.89
C HIS A 58 16.18 -1.13 -10.90
N GLY A 59 16.45 0.17 -10.81
CA GLY A 59 15.80 1.21 -11.60
C GLY A 59 15.01 2.18 -10.71
N GLN A 60 14.12 2.97 -11.30
CA GLN A 60 13.35 3.98 -10.56
C GLN A 60 11.84 3.83 -10.76
N ILE A 61 11.10 3.91 -9.65
CA ILE A 61 9.65 4.12 -9.64
C ILE A 61 9.43 5.50 -9.01
N ILE A 62 8.87 6.43 -9.77
CA ILE A 62 8.66 7.82 -9.40
C ILE A 62 7.16 8.05 -9.34
N SER A 63 6.65 8.40 -8.16
CA SER A 63 5.24 8.73 -7.91
C SER A 63 5.15 9.60 -6.66
N SER A 64 4.25 10.58 -6.67
CA SER A 64 3.87 11.35 -5.47
C SER A 64 2.64 10.77 -4.76
N LEU A 65 2.12 9.64 -5.23
CA LEU A 65 0.94 8.98 -4.68
C LEU A 65 1.34 7.73 -3.88
N PRO A 66 0.62 7.41 -2.79
CA PRO A 66 0.67 6.08 -2.20
C PRO A 66 0.06 5.05 -3.15
N PHE A 67 0.48 3.80 -3.01
CA PHE A 67 -0.04 2.68 -3.78
C PHE A 67 -0.69 1.66 -2.84
N ASP A 68 -1.98 1.41 -3.05
CA ASP A 68 -2.71 0.34 -2.37
C ASP A 68 -2.84 -0.88 -3.27
N LEU A 69 -2.67 -2.06 -2.68
CA LEU A 69 -2.84 -3.34 -3.37
C LEU A 69 -4.07 -4.06 -2.84
N PHE A 70 -5.06 -4.25 -3.70
CA PHE A 70 -6.24 -5.05 -3.41
C PHE A 70 -6.06 -6.51 -3.91
N PRO A 71 -6.52 -7.53 -3.17
CA PRO A 71 -7.17 -7.45 -1.86
C PRO A 71 -6.18 -7.11 -0.74
N TYR A 72 -6.67 -6.41 0.29
CA TYR A 72 -5.92 -6.18 1.53
C TYR A 72 -5.72 -7.48 2.29
N GLU A 73 -4.61 -7.58 3.01
CA GLU A 73 -4.39 -8.67 3.95
C GLU A 73 -5.31 -8.49 5.17
N VAL A 74 -5.97 -9.57 5.57
CA VAL A 74 -6.97 -9.56 6.65
C VAL A 74 -6.56 -10.58 7.70
N ASP A 75 -6.59 -10.16 8.97
CA ASP A 75 -6.37 -11.06 10.11
C ASP A 75 -7.62 -11.92 10.35
N LEU A 76 -7.52 -13.20 10.01
CA LEU A 76 -8.65 -14.14 10.09
C LEU A 76 -8.93 -14.63 11.51
N ASP A 77 -8.06 -14.33 12.47
CA ASP A 77 -8.24 -14.74 13.87
C ASP A 77 -9.09 -13.73 14.67
N ARG A 78 -9.56 -12.66 14.02
CA ARG A 78 -10.38 -11.59 14.62
C ARG A 78 -11.83 -11.61 14.15
N PRO A 79 -12.76 -10.98 14.90
CA PRO A 79 -14.13 -10.79 14.43
C PRO A 79 -14.16 -10.11 13.06
N ALA A 80 -14.97 -10.63 12.14
CA ALA A 80 -14.96 -10.19 10.73
C ALA A 80 -15.12 -8.67 10.56
N GLY A 81 -15.96 -8.03 11.38
CA GLY A 81 -16.15 -6.57 11.35
C GLY A 81 -14.86 -5.82 11.64
N GLU A 82 -14.16 -6.17 12.72
CA GLU A 82 -12.88 -5.58 13.12
C GLU A 82 -11.77 -5.89 12.12
N ALA A 83 -11.68 -7.15 11.66
CA ALA A 83 -10.65 -7.58 10.73
C ALA A 83 -10.71 -6.83 9.39
N LEU A 84 -11.92 -6.58 8.88
CA LEU A 84 -12.13 -5.88 7.61
C LEU A 84 -11.85 -4.37 7.70
N ILE A 85 -12.26 -3.71 8.79
CA ILE A 85 -11.95 -2.29 8.97
C ILE A 85 -10.44 -2.11 9.23
N ASP A 86 -9.84 -2.96 10.06
CA ASP A 86 -8.44 -2.85 10.42
C ASP A 86 -7.49 -3.19 9.26
N ALA A 87 -7.99 -3.88 8.23
CA ALA A 87 -7.25 -4.11 6.99
C ALA A 87 -7.05 -2.83 6.14
N LEU A 88 -7.88 -1.79 6.35
CA LEU A 88 -7.74 -0.50 5.68
C LEU A 88 -6.83 0.46 6.46
N ALA A 89 -7.05 0.55 7.77
CA ALA A 89 -6.28 1.36 8.71
C ALA A 89 -6.54 0.83 10.13
N PRO A 90 -5.67 1.05 11.13
CA PRO A 90 -5.78 0.44 12.45
C PRO A 90 -6.87 1.11 13.33
N TYR A 91 -8.12 1.12 12.85
CA TYR A 91 -9.26 1.79 13.46
C TYR A 91 -9.53 1.32 14.89
N THR A 92 -9.51 0.00 15.13
CA THR A 92 -9.76 -0.54 16.47
C THR A 92 -8.69 -0.09 17.48
N GLN A 93 -7.44 0.02 17.02
CA GLN A 93 -6.35 0.53 17.84
C GLN A 93 -6.55 2.02 18.15
N TRP A 94 -6.88 2.84 17.14
CA TRP A 94 -7.15 4.26 17.32
C TRP A 94 -8.31 4.51 18.29
N GLU A 95 -9.42 3.77 18.15
CA GLU A 95 -10.56 3.86 19.07
C GLU A 95 -10.19 3.51 20.51
N THR A 96 -9.33 2.50 20.69
CA THR A 96 -8.82 2.12 22.02
C THR A 96 -7.94 3.22 22.60
N GLN A 97 -6.99 3.74 21.83
CA GLN A 97 -6.11 4.83 22.26
C GLN A 97 -6.90 6.09 22.63
N MET A 98 -7.87 6.48 21.81
CA MET A 98 -8.75 7.61 22.07
C MET A 98 -9.55 7.42 23.37
N ARG A 99 -10.09 6.23 23.61
CA ARG A 99 -10.80 5.90 24.86
C ARG A 99 -9.90 5.98 26.09
N ASP A 100 -8.68 5.47 25.99
CA ASP A 100 -7.69 5.51 27.07
C ASP A 100 -7.28 6.97 27.38
N LEU A 101 -7.10 7.81 26.36
CA LEU A 101 -6.79 9.23 26.54
C LEU A 101 -7.93 9.99 27.23
N LEU A 102 -9.19 9.74 26.85
CA LEU A 102 -10.35 10.34 27.52
C LEU A 102 -10.39 10.02 29.02
N SER A 103 -9.95 8.82 29.43
CA SER A 103 -9.91 8.42 30.84
C SER A 103 -8.93 9.25 31.69
N GLN A 104 -7.89 9.83 31.07
CA GLN A 104 -6.85 10.58 31.78
C GLN A 104 -7.28 12.01 32.12
N SER A 105 -8.26 12.57 31.39
CA SER A 105 -8.85 13.91 31.66
C SER A 105 -7.81 15.05 31.79
N THR A 106 -6.70 14.98 31.05
CA THR A 106 -5.66 16.03 31.05
C THR A 106 -5.68 16.86 29.75
N PRO A 107 -5.23 18.13 29.77
CA PRO A 107 -5.10 18.94 28.55
C PRO A 107 -4.14 18.35 27.51
N GLU A 108 -3.16 17.55 27.94
CA GLU A 108 -2.26 16.83 27.03
C GLU A 108 -3.00 15.67 26.36
N ALA A 109 -3.76 14.87 27.14
CA ALA A 109 -4.51 13.75 26.60
C ALA A 109 -5.58 14.18 25.58
N ILE A 110 -6.23 15.33 25.80
CA ILE A 110 -7.18 15.90 24.82
C ILE A 110 -6.49 16.33 23.53
N ARG A 111 -5.25 16.86 23.60
CA ARG A 111 -4.48 17.22 22.40
C ARG A 111 -4.09 15.98 21.60
N GLN A 112 -3.56 14.95 22.27
CA GLN A 112 -3.21 13.68 21.64
C GLN A 112 -4.42 12.95 21.06
N TYR A 113 -5.59 13.05 21.72
CA TYR A 113 -6.85 12.52 21.16
C TYR A 113 -7.13 13.16 19.80
N GLY A 114 -7.05 14.49 19.71
CA GLY A 114 -7.29 15.22 18.45
C GLY A 114 -6.32 14.83 17.34
N GLU A 115 -5.06 14.53 17.68
CA GLU A 115 -4.07 14.05 16.69
C GLU A 115 -4.45 12.68 16.10
N ILE A 116 -4.97 11.76 16.92
CA ILE A 116 -5.45 10.45 16.47
C ILE A 116 -6.76 10.59 15.70
N GLU A 117 -7.68 11.42 16.17
CA GLU A 117 -8.96 11.71 15.48
C GLU A 117 -8.73 12.27 14.07
N HIS A 118 -7.68 13.07 13.85
CA HIS A 118 -7.33 13.53 12.52
C HIS A 118 -6.84 12.44 11.55
N GLN A 119 -6.42 11.29 12.07
CA GLN A 119 -5.96 10.13 11.30
C GLN A 119 -7.08 9.10 11.06
N TYR A 120 -8.09 9.06 11.96
CA TYR A 120 -9.30 8.23 11.89
C TYR A 120 -10.22 8.66 10.74
#